data_AF-A0A519B9S3-F1
#
_entry.id   AF-A0A519B9S3-F1
#
_cell.length_a   1.000
_cell.length_b   1.000
_cell.length_c   1.000
_cell.angle_alpha   90.00
_cell.angle_beta   90.00
_cell.angle_gamma   90.00
#
_symmetry.space_group_name_H-M   'P 1'
#
loop_
_entity.id
_entity.type
_entity.pdbx_description
1 polymer ?
#
loop_
_entity_poly.entity_id
_entity_poly.type
_entity_poly.pdbx_seq_one_letter_code
_entity_poly.pdbx_strand_id
1 'polypeptide(L)' 'MATELKTKTFAELYESQGHYKDALNIYIDLLKENPLDDSLADSIKRLQSLINEENAGKKKMADAQISAINNFLQKAYAYK' A
#
# COMPACT_ATOMS: atom_id res chain seq x y z
N MET A 1 -11.59 23.71 -13.34
CA MET A 1 -10.87 22.48 -12.93
C MET A 1 -9.95 22.87 -11.80
N ALA A 2 -10.17 22.37 -10.59
CA ALA A 2 -9.23 22.61 -9.50
C ALA A 2 -7.97 21.81 -9.83
N THR A 3 -6.91 22.50 -10.24
CA THR A 3 -5.57 21.92 -10.30
C THR A 3 -5.19 21.60 -8.86
N GLU A 4 -5.40 20.34 -8.45
CA GLU A 4 -4.87 19.85 -7.18
C GLU A 4 -3.38 20.13 -7.16
N LEU A 5 -2.97 21.02 -6.26
CA LEU A 5 -1.59 21.43 -6.12
C LEU A 5 -0.83 20.22 -5.57
N LYS A 6 -0.16 19.47 -6.45
CA LYS A 6 0.69 18.34 -6.05
C LYS A 6 1.93 18.87 -5.33
N THR A 7 1.86 19.01 -4.02
CA THR A 7 2.98 19.44 -3.18
C THR A 7 3.44 18.32 -2.27
N LYS A 8 4.67 18.47 -1.74
CA LYS A 8 5.23 17.58 -0.74
C LYS A 8 4.28 17.42 0.47
N THR A 9 3.67 18.51 0.93
CA THR A 9 2.72 18.49 2.04
C THR A 9 1.48 17.64 1.78
N PHE A 10 0.96 17.63 0.54
CA PHE A 10 -0.14 16.72 0.20
C PHE A 10 0.29 15.25 0.24
N ALA A 11 1.49 14.95 -0.26
CA ALA A 11 2.04 13.58 -0.18
C ALA A 11 2.21 13.12 1.27
N GLU A 12 2.75 13.98 2.14
CA GLU A 12 2.90 13.73 3.58
C GLU A 12 1.55 13.52 4.28
N LEU A 13 0.52 14.30 3.90
CA LEU A 13 -0.83 14.13 4.43
C LEU A 13 -1.42 12.76 4.02
N TYR A 14 -1.37 12.40 2.74
CA TYR A 14 -1.86 11.10 2.27
C TYR A 14 -1.13 9.95 2.95
N GLU A 15 0.19 10.08 3.12
CA GLU A 15 0.99 9.11 3.85
C GLU A 15 0.51 8.96 5.30
N SER A 16 0.28 10.06 6.02
CA SER A 16 -0.19 10.03 7.41
C SER A 16 -1.56 9.36 7.57
N GLN A 17 -2.39 9.41 6.53
CA GLN A 17 -3.70 8.77 6.46
C GLN A 17 -3.62 7.30 6.02
N GLY A 18 -2.42 6.79 5.71
CA GLY A 18 -2.23 5.43 5.20
C GLY A 18 -2.54 5.27 3.71
N HIS A 19 -2.81 6.36 2.98
CA HIS A 19 -3.04 6.37 1.54
C HIS A 19 -1.69 6.33 0.78
N TYR A 20 -0.91 5.27 1.00
CA TYR A 20 0.47 5.18 0.52
C TYR A 20 0.62 5.22 -1.00
N LYS A 21 -0.37 4.69 -1.74
CA LYS A 21 -0.35 4.73 -3.22
C LYS A 21 -0.53 6.14 -3.76
N ASP A 22 -1.43 6.91 -3.16
CA ASP A 22 -1.70 8.29 -3.57
C ASP A 22 -0.52 9.20 -3.23
N ALA A 23 0.05 9.03 -2.02
CA ALA A 23 1.29 9.69 -1.62
C ALA A 23 2.46 9.36 -2.57
N LEU A 24 2.62 8.08 -2.94
CA LEU A 24 3.67 7.62 -3.84
C LEU A 24 3.57 8.28 -5.22
N ASN A 25 2.36 8.39 -5.78
CA ASN A 25 2.15 9.05 -7.06
C ASN A 25 2.57 10.53 -7.03
N ILE A 26 2.26 11.24 -5.94
CA ILE A 26 2.66 12.65 -5.78
C ILE A 26 4.19 12.76 -5.65
N TYR A 27 4.84 11.92 -4.83
CA TYR A 27 6.30 11.94 -4.71
C TYR A 27 7.01 11.61 -6.03
N ILE A 28 6.48 10.67 -6.82
CA ILE A 28 7.01 10.36 -8.16
C ILE A 28 6.90 11.57 -9.08
N ASP A 29 5.76 12.27 -9.08
CA ASP A 29 5.58 13.47 -9.91
C ASP A 29 6.52 14.60 -9.45
N LEU A 30 6.70 14.80 -8.15
CA LEU A 30 7.67 15.76 -7.62
C LEU A 30 9.12 15.41 -8.00
N LEU A 31 9.48 14.13 -7.97
CA LEU A 31 10.82 13.68 -8.34
C LEU A 31 11.07 13.85 -9.86
N LYS A 32 10.06 13.72 -10.71
CA LYS A 32 10.22 14.03 -12.15
C LYS A 32 10.58 15.48 -12.39
N GLU A 33 9.99 16.39 -11.62
CA GLU A 33 10.28 17.84 -11.69
C GLU A 33 11.63 18.18 -11.03
N ASN A 34 12.03 17.44 -9.99
CA ASN A 34 13.34 17.59 -9.33
C ASN A 34 14.05 16.24 -9.15
N PRO A 35 14.74 15.72 -10.20
CA PRO A 35 15.33 14.38 -10.19
C PRO A 35 16.48 14.15 -9.22
N LEU A 36 17.05 15.23 -8.66
CA LEU A 36 18.19 15.19 -7.74
C LEU A 36 17.77 15.31 -6.27
N ASP A 37 16.48 15.30 -5.99
CA ASP A 37 15.97 15.36 -4.63
C ASP A 37 16.00 13.97 -3.97
N ASP A 38 17.11 13.69 -3.27
CA ASP A 38 17.30 12.45 -2.52
C ASP A 38 16.20 12.21 -1.47
N SER A 39 15.61 13.28 -0.91
CA SER A 39 14.52 13.15 0.07
C SER A 39 13.25 12.57 -0.56
N LEU A 40 12.96 12.92 -1.81
CA LEU A 40 11.84 12.34 -2.56
C LEU A 40 12.12 10.88 -2.93
N ALA A 41 13.35 10.56 -3.34
CA ALA A 41 13.75 9.19 -3.64
C ALA A 41 13.64 8.27 -2.42
N ASP A 42 14.10 8.72 -1.25
CA ASP A 42 13.97 7.98 0.01
C ASP A 42 12.51 7.77 0.42
N SER A 43 11.68 8.81 0.26
CA SER A 43 10.25 8.74 0.54
C SER A 43 9.54 7.72 -0.35
N ILE A 44 9.85 7.72 -1.66
CA ILE A 44 9.36 6.73 -2.63
C ILE A 44 9.73 5.31 -2.21
N LYS A 45 11.01 5.08 -1.89
CA LYS A 45 11.52 3.76 -1.49
C LYS A 45 10.82 3.25 -0.23
N ARG A 46 10.64 4.12 0.77
CA ARG A 46 9.94 3.78 2.02
C ARG A 46 8.48 3.42 1.76
N LEU A 47 7.76 4.21 0.96
CA LEU A 47 6.36 3.94 0.62
C LEU A 47 6.20 2.62 -0.16
N GLN A 48 7.13 2.30 -1.05
CA GLN A 48 7.13 1.01 -1.74
C GLN A 48 7.24 -0.17 -0.77
N SER A 49 8.07 -0.06 0.28
CA SER A 49 8.15 -1.08 1.34
C SER A 49 6.81 -1.23 2.07
N LEU A 50 6.22 -0.11 2.50
CA LEU A 50 4.93 -0.11 3.22
C LEU A 50 3.80 -0.73 2.40
N ILE A 51 3.72 -0.40 1.10
CA ILE A 51 2.72 -0.99 0.19
C ILE A 51 2.93 -2.51 0.04
N ASN A 52 4.18 -2.95 -0.07
CA ASN A 52 4.49 -4.37 -0.20
C ASN A 52 4.16 -5.14 1.08
N GLU A 53 4.47 -4.57 2.24
CA GLU A 53 4.13 -5.13 3.55
C GLU A 53 2.61 -5.23 3.74
N GLU A 54 1.86 -4.19 3.38
CA GLU A 54 0.40 -4.17 3.43
C GLU A 54 -0.20 -5.29 2.56
N ASN A 55 0.30 -5.42 1.33
CA ASN A 55 -0.15 -6.46 0.40
C ASN A 55 0.21 -7.87 0.90
N ALA A 56 1.41 -8.05 1.47
CA ALA A 56 1.82 -9.32 2.06
C ALA A 56 0.95 -9.70 3.26
N GLY A 57 0.59 -8.72 4.10
CA GLY A 57 -0.36 -8.91 5.20
C GLY A 57 -1.72 -9.36 4.72
N LYS A 58 -2.29 -8.66 3.73
CA LYS A 58 -3.59 -9.01 3.12
C LYS A 58 -3.59 -10.41 2.52
N LYS A 59 -2.51 -10.80 1.82
CA LYS A 59 -2.37 -12.14 1.25
C LYS A 59 -2.37 -13.22 2.34
N LYS A 60 -1.56 -13.04 3.39
CA LYS A 60 -1.51 -13.99 4.53
C LYS A 60 -2.87 -14.15 5.20
N MET A 61 -3.62 -13.06 5.37
CA MET A 61 -4.96 -13.10 5.94
C MET A 61 -5.94 -13.88 5.06
N ALA A 62 -5.90 -13.67 3.75
CA ALA A 62 -6.71 -14.42 2.79
C ALA A 62 -6.38 -15.92 2.83
N ASP A 63 -5.09 -16.27 2.83
CA ASP A 63 -4.63 -17.67 2.90
C ASP A 63 -5.09 -18.36 4.20
N ALA A 64 -5.05 -17.64 5.32
CA ALA A 64 -5.55 -18.15 6.61
C ALA A 64 -7.07 -18.35 6.61
N GLN A 65 -7.83 -17.42 6.03
CA GLN A 65 -9.29 -17.56 5.89
C GLN A 65 -9.66 -18.75 5.00
N ILE A 66 -9.00 -18.92 3.86
CA ILE A 66 -9.21 -20.07 2.96
C ILE A 66 -8.91 -21.38 3.70
N SER A 67 -7.81 -21.44 4.44
CA SER A 67 -7.44 -22.62 5.23
C SER A 67 -8.47 -22.96 6.30
N ALA A 68 -9.01 -21.95 6.99
CA ALA A 68 -10.06 -22.12 7.99
C ALA A 68 -11.36 -22.68 7.37
N ILE A 69 -11.77 -22.15 6.21
CA ILE A 69 -12.94 -22.64 5.46
C ILE A 69 -12.73 -24.09 5.02
N ASN A 70 -11.57 -24.41 4.46
CA ASN A 70 -11.26 -25.77 4.01
C ASN A 70 -11.31 -26.78 5.17
N ASN A 71 -10.76 -26.42 6.33
CA ASN A 71 -10.83 -27.28 7.52
C ASN A 71 -12.29 -27.51 7.97
N PHE A 72 -13.11 -26.47 7.97
CA PHE A 72 -14.53 -26.58 8.29
C PHE A 72 -15.28 -27.52 7.33
N LEU A 73 -15.05 -27.36 6.01
CA LEU A 73 -15.67 -28.22 4.99
C LEU A 73 -15.26 -29.69 5.18
N GLN A 74 -13.97 -29.97 5.39
CA GLN A 74 -13.48 -31.34 5.62
C GLN A 74 -14.19 -32.00 6.81
N LYS A 75 -14.35 -31.28 7.92
CA LYS A 75 -15.10 -31.77 9.09
C LYS A 75 -16.56 -32.03 8.75
N ALA A 76 -17.24 -31.12 8.06
CA ALA A 76 -18.64 -31.28 7.70
C ALA A 76 -18.90 -32.49 6.78
N TYR A 77 -17.97 -32.80 5.87
CA TYR A 77 -18.05 -33.99 5.03
C TYR A 77 -17.73 -35.30 5.78
N ALA A 78 -16.91 -35.25 6.83
CA ALA A 78 -16.57 -36.42 7.63
C ALA A 78 -17.71 -36.94 8.52
N TYR A 79 -18.80 -36.17 8.69
CA TYR A 79 -19.99 -36.55 9.46
C TYR A 79 -21.20 -36.93 8.57
N LYS A 80 -21.00 -37.16 7.27
CA LYS A 80 -22.00 -37.74 6.35
C LYS A 80 -21.64 -39.18 6.02
#